data_AF-A0A0B1Q5C2-F1
#
_entry.id   AF-A0A0B1Q5C2-F1
#
_cell.length_a   1.000
_cell.length_b   1.000
_cell.length_c   1.000
_cell.angle_alpha   90.00
_cell.angle_beta   90.00
_cell.angle_gamma   90.00
#
_symmetry.space_group_name_H-M   'P 1'
#
loop_
_entity.id
_entity.type
_entity.pdbx_description
1 polymer ?
#
loop_
_entity_poly.entity_id
_entity_poly.type
_entity_poly.pdbx_seq_one_letter_code
_entity_poly.pdbx_strand_id
1 'polypeptide(L)'
;MTDIPLKLDTQSEVLKISPAWAVAINDFNGAVPAELHLVRKRDGKDAGLVWLGVFEAAANFDMTRDGEKLLRDFMEKQSPDFGEAKLLSNDRLVLPDGVAGQRNRFRFEIASKSGGKAGDVLSTVTRHGDRLHVVAWWSPPFSGDERARFMARLPGFTAYDLALDAMNRLMAAR
;
A
#
# COMPACT_ATOMS: atom_id res chain seq x y z
N MET A 1 5.42 13.59 14.36
CA MET A 1 5.66 12.51 13.40
C MET A 1 6.09 11.28 14.18
N THR A 2 5.73 10.10 13.71
CA THR A 2 6.15 8.80 14.25
C THR A 2 7.12 8.18 13.25
N ASP A 3 8.27 7.74 13.73
CA ASP A 3 9.29 7.10 12.92
C ASP A 3 9.11 5.59 13.01
N ILE A 4 8.95 4.94 11.85
CA ILE A 4 8.77 3.50 11.72
C ILE A 4 10.00 2.95 10.99
N PRO A 5 10.85 2.16 11.68
CA PRO A 5 12.02 1.57 11.04
C PRO A 5 11.58 0.47 10.06
N LEU A 6 12.15 0.50 8.87
CA LEU A 6 12.00 -0.53 7.85
C LEU A 6 13.39 -1.08 7.53
N LYS A 7 13.62 -2.35 7.88
CA LYS A 7 14.85 -3.05 7.51
C LYS A 7 14.55 -4.17 6.51
N LEU A 8 15.31 -4.21 5.42
CA LEU A 8 15.22 -5.23 4.39
C LEU A 8 16.64 -5.57 3.93
N ASP A 9 17.07 -6.81 4.10
CA ASP A 9 18.46 -7.23 3.96
C ASP A 9 19.43 -6.31 4.73
N THR A 10 20.38 -5.71 4.01
CA THR A 10 21.35 -4.72 4.51
C THR A 10 20.83 -3.29 4.46
N GLN A 11 19.68 -3.04 3.85
CA GLN A 11 19.11 -1.70 3.70
C GLN A 11 18.22 -1.35 4.88
N SER A 12 18.22 -0.06 5.23
CA SER A 12 17.40 0.45 6.33
C SER A 12 16.90 1.84 5.98
N GLU A 13 15.60 2.02 6.15
CA GLU A 13 14.91 3.27 5.91
C GLU A 13 14.00 3.60 7.10
N VAL A 14 13.64 4.87 7.23
CA VAL A 14 12.67 5.33 8.22
C VAL A 14 11.46 5.88 7.50
N LEU A 15 10.32 5.21 7.69
CA LEU A 15 9.03 5.76 7.29
C LEU A 15 8.55 6.73 8.37
N LYS A 16 8.47 8.02 8.02
CA LYS A 16 7.93 9.05 8.89
C LYS A 16 6.45 9.23 8.60
N ILE A 17 5.58 8.97 9.57
CA ILE A 17 4.13 9.07 9.41
C ILE A 17 3.47 9.91 10.51
N SER A 18 2.24 10.37 10.28
CA SER A 18 1.46 11.05 11.31
C SER A 18 1.16 10.08 12.48
N PRO A 19 1.21 10.53 13.75
CA PRO A 19 0.81 9.73 14.91
C PRO A 19 -0.65 9.26 14.90
N ALA A 20 -1.48 9.76 13.98
CA ALA A 20 -2.84 9.27 13.76
C ALA A 20 -2.90 7.84 13.16
N TRP A 21 -1.77 7.31 12.69
CA TRP A 21 -1.64 5.95 12.19
C TRP A 21 -0.99 5.05 13.23
N ALA A 22 -1.68 4.00 13.62
CA ALA A 22 -1.16 2.96 14.51
C ALA A 22 -0.52 1.84 13.68
N VAL A 23 0.60 1.31 14.16
CA VAL A 23 1.24 0.11 13.61
C VAL A 23 0.49 -1.11 14.13
N ALA A 24 -0.14 -1.88 13.23
CA ALA A 24 -0.78 -3.15 13.57
C ALA A 24 0.21 -4.31 13.46
N ILE A 25 1.04 -4.32 12.41
CA ILE A 25 2.08 -5.33 12.13
C ILE A 25 3.29 -4.60 11.57
N ASN A 26 4.50 -4.97 11.97
CA ASN A 26 5.74 -4.53 11.32
C ASN A 26 6.80 -5.66 11.37
N ASP A 27 6.92 -6.38 10.27
CA ASP A 27 7.86 -7.50 10.11
C ASP A 27 9.10 -7.12 9.30
N PHE A 28 9.31 -5.83 9.00
CA PHE A 28 10.52 -5.32 8.33
C PHE A 28 11.74 -5.35 9.27
N ASN A 29 12.24 -6.56 9.53
CA ASN A 29 13.37 -6.86 10.40
C ASN A 29 14.63 -7.31 9.64
N GLY A 30 14.58 -7.34 8.30
CA GLY A 30 15.68 -7.73 7.41
C GLY A 30 15.41 -8.96 6.55
N ALA A 31 14.35 -9.74 6.80
CA ALA A 31 13.99 -10.92 6.00
C ALA A 31 12.80 -10.67 5.06
N VAL A 32 12.60 -11.58 4.10
CA VAL A 32 11.40 -11.66 3.24
C VAL A 32 10.67 -12.98 3.54
N PRO A 33 9.32 -13.01 3.62
CA PRO A 33 8.41 -11.88 3.42
C PRO A 33 8.49 -10.85 4.55
N ALA A 34 8.25 -9.59 4.21
CA ALA A 34 8.14 -8.50 5.17
C ALA A 34 6.87 -7.69 4.92
N GLU A 35 6.15 -7.39 5.98
CA GLU A 35 4.89 -6.64 5.89
C GLU A 35 4.81 -5.55 6.95
N LEU A 36 4.17 -4.44 6.59
CA LEU A 36 3.80 -3.37 7.50
C LEU A 36 2.33 -3.04 7.27
N HIS A 37 1.55 -3.09 8.34
CA HIS A 37 0.14 -2.70 8.34
C HIS A 37 -0.04 -1.49 9.24
N LEU A 38 -0.57 -0.41 8.68
CA LEU A 38 -0.93 0.78 9.42
C LEU A 38 -2.43 0.99 9.38
N VAL A 39 -3.02 1.24 10.54
CA VAL A 39 -4.46 1.47 10.70
C VAL A 39 -4.66 2.86 11.26
N ARG A 40 -5.53 3.62 10.63
CA ARG A 40 -6.01 4.89 11.15
C ARG A 40 -7.44 4.73 11.61
N LYS A 41 -7.71 5.07 12.86
CA LYS A 41 -9.07 5.07 13.42
C LYS A 41 -9.63 6.49 13.53
N ARG A 42 -10.95 6.62 13.34
CA ARG A 42 -11.73 7.83 13.63
C ARG A 42 -13.06 7.37 14.22
N ASP A 43 -13.44 7.93 15.38
CA ASP A 43 -14.70 7.61 16.06
C ASP A 43 -14.90 6.09 16.29
N GLY A 44 -13.81 5.40 16.65
CA GLY A 44 -13.80 3.95 16.89
C GLY A 44 -13.84 3.06 15.64
N LYS A 45 -13.92 3.65 14.44
CA LYS A 45 -13.98 2.93 13.16
C LYS A 45 -12.70 3.10 12.36
N ASP A 46 -12.42 2.14 11.48
CA ASP A 46 -11.32 2.25 10.54
C ASP A 46 -11.62 3.34 9.52
N ALA A 47 -10.71 4.31 9.45
CA ALA A 47 -10.78 5.46 8.58
C ALA A 47 -9.71 5.43 7.49
N GLY A 48 -8.76 4.48 7.56
CA GLY A 48 -7.75 4.26 6.54
C GLY A 48 -6.85 3.09 6.88
N LEU A 49 -6.36 2.40 5.84
CA LEU A 49 -5.40 1.30 5.96
C LEU A 49 -4.26 1.56 5.00
N VAL A 50 -3.02 1.36 5.43
CA VAL A 50 -1.84 1.32 4.57
C VAL A 50 -1.17 -0.03 4.75
N TRP A 51 -0.78 -0.64 3.64
CA TRP A 51 -0.02 -1.88 3.59
C TRP A 51 1.24 -1.68 2.78
N LEU A 52 2.37 -2.08 3.35
CA LEU A 52 3.60 -2.31 2.61
C LEU A 52 3.88 -3.81 2.68
N GLY A 53 4.25 -4.41 1.55
CA GLY A 53 4.61 -5.81 1.49
C GLY A 53 5.81 -6.03 0.57
N VAL A 54 6.72 -6.90 0.98
CA VAL A 54 7.82 -7.39 0.14
C VAL A 54 7.78 -8.91 0.10
N PHE A 55 7.75 -9.46 -1.10
CA PHE A 55 7.58 -10.89 -1.36
C PHE A 55 8.53 -11.37 -2.46
N GLU A 56 8.85 -12.66 -2.44
CA GLU A 56 9.47 -13.32 -3.60
C GLU A 56 8.50 -13.31 -4.79
N ALA A 57 9.01 -12.93 -5.96
CA ALA A 57 8.30 -12.91 -7.21
C ALA A 57 8.47 -14.27 -7.92
N ALA A 58 7.36 -14.87 -8.35
CA ALA A 58 7.44 -15.99 -9.28
C ALA A 58 8.18 -15.56 -10.57
N ALA A 59 8.98 -16.45 -11.15
CA ALA A 59 9.81 -16.14 -12.32
C ALA A 59 8.99 -15.52 -13.48
N ASN A 60 7.80 -16.06 -13.72
CA ASN A 60 6.85 -15.65 -14.76
C ASN A 60 5.72 -14.76 -14.24
N PHE A 61 5.91 -14.05 -13.12
CA PHE A 61 4.89 -13.15 -12.56
C PHE A 61 4.47 -12.09 -13.57
N ASP A 62 3.20 -12.14 -13.97
CA ASP A 62 2.56 -11.17 -14.84
C ASP A 62 2.12 -9.96 -14.01
N MET A 63 2.76 -8.82 -14.26
CA MET A 63 2.51 -7.59 -13.49
C MET A 63 1.06 -7.12 -13.54
N THR A 64 0.30 -7.48 -14.57
CA THR A 64 -1.11 -7.10 -14.70
C THR A 64 -2.01 -8.12 -14.02
N ARG A 65 -1.99 -9.37 -14.50
CA ARG A 65 -2.90 -10.42 -14.04
C ARG A 65 -2.58 -10.87 -12.62
N ASP A 66 -1.31 -11.18 -12.35
CA ASP A 66 -0.91 -11.74 -11.06
C ASP A 66 -0.82 -10.62 -10.01
N GLY A 67 -0.48 -9.40 -10.42
CA GLY A 67 -0.55 -8.19 -9.59
C GLY A 67 -1.98 -7.88 -9.11
N GLU A 68 -2.95 -7.91 -10.02
CA GLU A 68 -4.36 -7.74 -9.67
C GLU A 68 -4.83 -8.83 -8.70
N LYS A 69 -4.53 -10.09 -9.00
CA LYS A 69 -4.90 -11.23 -8.14
C LYS A 69 -4.31 -11.09 -6.73
N LEU A 70 -3.02 -10.78 -6.62
CA LEU A 70 -2.32 -10.56 -5.34
C LEU A 70 -3.04 -9.51 -4.49
N LEU A 71 -3.41 -8.38 -5.11
CA LEU A 71 -4.08 -7.29 -4.41
C LEU A 71 -5.50 -7.66 -3.98
N ARG A 72 -6.26 -8.39 -4.82
CA ARG A 72 -7.60 -8.90 -4.47
C ARG A 72 -7.54 -9.84 -3.26
N ASP A 73 -6.65 -10.83 -3.32
CA ASP A 73 -6.43 -11.79 -2.23
C ASP A 73 -6.04 -11.09 -0.92
N PHE A 74 -5.27 -9.99 -1.02
CA PHE A 74 -4.90 -9.17 0.14
C PHE A 74 -6.11 -8.43 0.73
N MET A 75 -6.88 -7.74 -0.12
CA MET A 75 -8.02 -6.92 0.30
C MET A 75 -9.11 -7.75 0.98
N GLU A 76 -9.41 -8.94 0.45
CA GLU A 76 -10.39 -9.87 1.04
C GLU A 76 -10.03 -10.28 2.48
N LYS A 77 -8.73 -10.30 2.82
CA LYS A 77 -8.25 -10.67 4.15
C LYS A 77 -8.21 -9.50 5.14
N GLN A 78 -8.32 -8.25 4.68
CA GLN A 78 -8.18 -7.07 5.56
C GLN A 78 -9.42 -6.80 6.41
N SER A 79 -10.60 -7.18 5.94
CA SER A 79 -11.83 -6.98 6.70
C SER A 79 -12.87 -8.04 6.34
N PRO A 80 -13.57 -8.62 7.35
CA PRO A 80 -14.68 -9.52 7.09
C PRO A 80 -15.83 -8.83 6.35
N ASP A 81 -15.92 -7.50 6.40
CA ASP A 81 -16.99 -6.71 5.78
C ASP A 81 -16.71 -6.32 4.33
N PHE A 82 -15.45 -6.43 3.86
CA PHE A 82 -15.10 -6.14 2.48
C PHE A 82 -15.71 -7.19 1.55
N GLY A 83 -16.50 -6.72 0.59
CA GLY A 83 -17.01 -7.50 -0.52
C GLY A 83 -16.03 -7.51 -1.69
N GLU A 84 -16.57 -7.72 -2.90
CA GLU A 84 -15.76 -7.78 -4.11
C GLU A 84 -14.99 -6.46 -4.35
N ALA A 85 -13.72 -6.58 -4.71
CA ALA A 85 -12.90 -5.47 -5.16
C ALA A 85 -13.01 -5.30 -6.68
N LYS A 86 -13.72 -4.30 -7.18
CA LYS A 86 -13.83 -4.05 -8.63
C LYS A 86 -12.62 -3.26 -9.13
N LEU A 87 -11.85 -3.81 -10.07
CA LEU A 87 -10.78 -3.08 -10.73
C LEU A 87 -11.34 -1.90 -11.54
N LEU A 88 -10.80 -0.71 -11.29
CA LEU A 88 -11.12 0.53 -12.01
C LEU A 88 -10.05 0.90 -13.03
N SER A 89 -8.78 0.76 -12.68
CA SER A 89 -7.66 0.98 -13.58
C SER A 89 -6.43 0.16 -13.20
N ASN A 90 -5.62 -0.16 -14.20
CA ASN A 90 -4.29 -0.74 -14.07
C ASN A 90 -3.36 0.00 -15.05
N ASP A 91 -2.51 0.86 -14.50
CA ASP A 91 -1.69 1.79 -15.24
C ASP A 91 -0.21 1.42 -15.06
N ARG A 92 0.50 1.16 -16.17
CA ARG A 92 1.95 1.01 -16.13
C ARG A 92 2.59 2.36 -15.83
N LEU A 93 3.45 2.41 -14.82
CA LEU A 93 4.13 3.63 -14.41
C LEU A 93 5.62 3.57 -14.76
N VAL A 94 6.20 4.77 -14.88
CA VAL A 94 7.65 4.93 -14.92
C VAL A 94 8.21 4.61 -13.53
N LEU A 95 9.36 3.94 -13.51
CA LEU A 95 10.09 3.65 -12.28
C LEU A 95 10.77 4.91 -11.75
N PRO A 96 10.95 5.04 -10.43
CA PRO A 96 11.77 6.10 -9.87
C PRO A 96 13.24 5.89 -10.25
N ASP A 97 14.02 6.98 -10.22
CA ASP A 97 15.47 6.92 -10.49
C ASP A 97 16.16 5.91 -9.56
N GLY A 98 17.11 5.16 -10.10
CA GLY A 98 17.85 4.13 -9.36
C GLY A 98 17.10 2.81 -9.14
N VAL A 99 15.86 2.67 -9.61
CA VAL A 99 15.09 1.41 -9.51
C VAL A 99 14.89 0.79 -10.88
N ALA A 100 15.24 -0.49 -11.01
CA ALA A 100 15.04 -1.28 -12.24
C ALA A 100 13.79 -2.18 -12.14
N GLY A 101 13.26 -2.62 -13.29
CA GLY A 101 12.20 -3.65 -13.37
C GLY A 101 10.88 -3.16 -13.98
N GLN A 102 9.75 -3.41 -13.31
CA GLN A 102 8.42 -3.03 -13.77
C GLN A 102 7.56 -2.48 -12.64
N ARG A 103 6.68 -1.51 -12.95
CA ARG A 103 5.76 -0.92 -11.97
C ARG A 103 4.38 -0.73 -12.57
N ASN A 104 3.38 -1.19 -11.84
CA ASN A 104 1.97 -0.95 -12.16
C ASN A 104 1.28 -0.30 -10.95
N ARG A 105 0.34 0.60 -11.24
CA ARG A 105 -0.59 1.17 -10.27
C ARG A 105 -1.98 0.61 -10.52
N PHE A 106 -2.61 0.15 -9.46
CA PHE A 106 -3.97 -0.38 -9.53
C PHE A 106 -4.90 0.51 -8.73
N ARG A 107 -6.13 0.63 -9.21
CA ARG A 107 -7.22 1.28 -8.50
C ARG A 107 -8.39 0.33 -8.41
N PHE A 108 -8.91 0.14 -7.21
CA PHE A 108 -10.10 -0.68 -6.96
C PHE A 108 -11.17 0.14 -6.26
N GLU A 109 -12.41 -0.16 -6.57
CA GLU A 109 -13.56 0.15 -5.73
C GLU A 109 -13.89 -1.09 -4.90
N ILE A 110 -14.09 -0.94 -3.60
CA ILE A 110 -14.42 -2.04 -2.69
C ILE A 110 -15.88 -1.94 -2.31
N ALA A 111 -16.65 -2.99 -2.59
CA ALA A 111 -18.03 -3.10 -2.10
C ALA A 111 -18.06 -3.51 -0.63
N SER A 112 -19.16 -3.21 0.07
CA SER A 112 -19.47 -3.84 1.36
C SER A 112 -20.26 -5.13 1.12
N LYS A 113 -20.02 -6.19 1.91
CA LYS A 113 -20.85 -7.40 1.88
C LYS A 113 -22.33 -7.14 2.23
N SER A 114 -22.61 -6.10 3.02
CA SER A 114 -23.97 -5.66 3.34
C SER A 114 -24.62 -4.78 2.26
N GLY A 115 -23.90 -4.49 1.17
CA GLY A 115 -24.33 -3.62 0.09
C GLY A 115 -23.73 -2.20 0.17
N GLY A 116 -23.60 -1.56 -0.99
CA GLY A 116 -22.99 -0.23 -1.12
C GLY A 116 -21.46 -0.25 -1.20
N LYS A 117 -20.85 0.93 -1.19
CA LYS A 117 -19.41 1.13 -1.32
C LYS A 117 -18.74 1.12 0.05
N ALA A 118 -17.78 0.23 0.25
CA ALA A 118 -16.92 0.18 1.45
C ALA A 118 -15.72 1.13 1.32
N GLY A 119 -15.22 1.39 0.12
CA GLY A 119 -14.14 2.35 -0.10
C GLY A 119 -13.46 2.21 -1.45
N ASP A 120 -12.28 2.81 -1.55
CA ASP A 120 -11.39 2.71 -2.70
C ASP A 120 -10.00 2.27 -2.24
N VAL A 121 -9.32 1.48 -3.07
CA VAL A 121 -7.91 1.14 -2.90
C VAL A 121 -7.09 1.74 -4.03
N LEU A 122 -5.99 2.39 -3.66
CA LEU A 122 -4.90 2.75 -4.55
C LEU A 122 -3.70 1.91 -4.17
N SER A 123 -3.11 1.22 -5.13
CA SER A 123 -1.89 0.44 -4.88
C SER A 123 -0.86 0.59 -5.98
N THR A 124 0.38 0.29 -5.62
CA THR A 124 1.51 0.17 -6.54
C THR A 124 2.24 -1.12 -6.26
N VAL A 125 2.44 -1.91 -7.31
CA VAL A 125 3.25 -3.12 -7.30
C VAL A 125 4.47 -2.83 -8.15
N THR A 126 5.65 -3.01 -7.58
CA THR A 126 6.94 -2.86 -8.28
C THR A 126 7.67 -4.18 -8.23
N ARG A 127 7.94 -4.78 -9.39
CA ARG A 127 8.86 -5.90 -9.50
C ARG A 127 10.27 -5.34 -9.67
N HIS A 128 11.14 -5.63 -8.73
CA HIS A 128 12.55 -5.25 -8.75
C HIS A 128 13.39 -6.49 -8.43
N GLY A 129 14.16 -6.96 -9.41
CA GLY A 129 14.85 -8.25 -9.34
C GLY A 129 13.86 -9.43 -9.23
N ASP A 130 14.10 -10.29 -8.26
CA ASP A 130 13.29 -11.43 -7.87
C ASP A 130 12.21 -11.08 -6.84
N ARG A 131 11.98 -9.80 -6.53
CA ARG A 131 11.03 -9.38 -5.50
C ARG A 131 9.89 -8.52 -6.02
N LEU A 132 8.74 -8.66 -5.37
CA LEU A 132 7.60 -7.75 -5.46
C LEU A 132 7.59 -6.82 -4.27
N HIS A 133 7.50 -5.53 -4.54
CA HIS A 133 7.34 -4.47 -3.54
C HIS A 133 5.96 -3.86 -3.74
N VAL A 134 5.10 -4.00 -2.75
CA VAL A 134 3.70 -3.58 -2.78
C VAL A 134 3.51 -2.44 -1.79
N VAL A 135 2.82 -1.39 -2.25
CA VAL A 135 2.26 -0.37 -1.37
C VAL A 135 0.80 -0.22 -1.73
N ALA A 136 -0.10 -0.46 -0.77
CA ALA A 136 -1.54 -0.29 -0.95
C ALA A 136 -2.10 0.63 0.13
N TRP A 137 -3.11 1.40 -0.25
CA TRP A 137 -3.81 2.28 0.65
C TRP A 137 -5.30 2.22 0.37
N TRP A 138 -6.07 1.88 1.42
CA TRP A 138 -7.51 1.91 1.41
C TRP A 138 -8.02 3.17 2.12
N SER A 139 -9.09 3.73 1.57
CA SER A 139 -9.85 4.81 2.17
C SER A 139 -11.35 4.55 2.05
N PRO A 140 -12.17 4.87 3.08
CA PRO A 140 -13.62 4.79 2.97
C PRO A 140 -14.16 5.79 1.93
N PRO A 141 -15.41 5.64 1.47
CA PRO A 141 -16.00 6.56 0.52
C PRO A 141 -16.16 7.94 1.15
N PHE A 142 -15.23 8.84 0.86
CA PHE A 142 -15.35 10.25 1.23
C PHE A 142 -15.93 11.06 0.06
N SER A 143 -16.86 11.96 0.35
CA SER A 143 -17.35 12.95 -0.62
C SER A 143 -16.70 14.33 -0.40
N GLY A 144 -16.50 15.08 -1.48
CA GLY A 144 -16.07 16.49 -1.45
C GLY A 144 -14.88 16.79 -0.52
N ASP A 145 -15.08 17.75 0.38
CA ASP A 145 -14.07 18.29 1.30
C ASP A 145 -13.51 17.26 2.29
N GLU A 146 -14.26 16.20 2.59
CA GLU A 146 -13.79 15.15 3.51
C GLU A 146 -12.64 14.33 2.91
N ARG A 147 -12.69 14.10 1.59
CA ARG A 147 -11.61 13.41 0.87
C ARG A 147 -10.35 14.27 0.85
N ALA A 148 -10.51 15.56 0.56
CA ALA A 148 -9.39 16.52 0.57
C ALA A 148 -8.76 16.62 1.97
N ARG A 149 -9.57 16.70 3.04
CA ARG A 149 -9.09 16.71 4.44
C ARG A 149 -8.53 15.37 4.91
N PHE A 150 -8.91 14.25 4.29
CA PHE A 150 -8.31 12.96 4.56
C PHE A 150 -6.92 12.84 3.92
N MET A 151 -6.80 13.35 2.67
CA MET A 151 -5.57 13.38 1.88
C MET A 151 -4.54 14.40 2.38
N ALA A 152 -4.97 15.61 2.76
CA ALA A 152 -4.11 16.77 2.97
C ALA A 152 -3.46 16.88 4.37
N ARG A 153 -3.45 15.81 5.19
CA ARG A 153 -3.00 15.91 6.60
C ARG A 153 -1.49 15.98 6.80
N LEU A 154 -0.70 16.02 5.73
CA LEU A 154 0.67 16.51 5.74
C LEU A 154 0.82 17.54 4.61
N PRO A 155 1.74 18.51 4.73
CA PRO A 155 2.00 19.45 3.65
C PRO A 155 2.45 18.69 2.39
N GLY A 156 1.51 18.48 1.47
CA GLY A 156 1.73 17.93 0.13
C GLY A 156 1.70 16.41 -0.04
N PHE A 157 1.73 15.60 1.02
CA PHE A 157 1.87 14.13 0.89
C PHE A 157 0.86 13.33 1.70
N THR A 158 0.30 12.27 1.11
CA THR A 158 -0.56 11.31 1.80
C THR A 158 0.28 10.25 2.53
N ALA A 159 -0.34 9.46 3.42
CA ALA A 159 0.34 8.31 4.03
C ALA A 159 0.79 7.28 2.97
N TYR A 160 0.05 7.16 1.88
CA TYR A 160 0.43 6.34 0.72
C TYR A 160 1.69 6.89 0.05
N ASP A 161 1.78 8.20 -0.17
CA ASP A 161 2.94 8.79 -0.85
C ASP A 161 4.21 8.62 -0.01
N LEU A 162 4.12 8.80 1.31
CA LEU A 162 5.23 8.55 2.23
C LEU A 162 5.66 7.09 2.26
N ALA A 163 4.70 6.17 2.27
CA ALA A 163 4.97 4.73 2.21
C ALA A 163 5.63 4.33 0.89
N LEU A 164 5.14 4.86 -0.23
CA LEU A 164 5.69 4.63 -1.56
C LEU A 164 7.11 5.19 -1.67
N ASP A 165 7.35 6.38 -1.14
CA ASP A 165 8.66 7.02 -1.12
C ASP A 165 9.67 6.25 -0.25
N ALA A 166 9.28 5.79 0.94
CA ALA A 166 10.11 4.92 1.77
C ALA A 166 10.43 3.59 1.07
N MET A 167 9.45 2.98 0.40
CA MET A 167 9.67 1.75 -0.38
C MET A 167 10.62 2.00 -1.57
N ASN A 168 10.52 3.16 -2.24
CA ASN A 168 11.42 3.52 -3.32
C ASN A 168 12.87 3.62 -2.83
N ARG A 169 13.09 4.25 -1.68
CA ARG A 169 14.44 4.35 -1.11
C ARG A 169 15.01 2.99 -0.71
N LEU A 170 14.20 2.11 -0.12
CA LEU A 170 14.61 0.73 0.17
C LEU A 170 15.07 -0.02 -1.08
N MET A 171 14.45 0.24 -2.24
CA MET A 171 14.84 -0.38 -3.51
C MET A 171 16.06 0.28 -4.17
N ALA A 172 16.16 1.60 -4.10
CA ALA A 172 17.19 2.40 -4.79
C ALA A 172 18.55 2.36 -4.09
N ALA A 173 18.61 1.97 -2.81
CA ALA A 173 19.85 1.79 -2.08
C ALA A 173 20.59 0.54 -2.58
N ARG A 174 21.28 0.67 -3.72
CA ARG A 174 22.23 -0.29 -4.28
C ARG A 174 23.39 0.45 -4.94
#